data_AF-A0A095A077-F1
#
_entry.id   AF-A0A095A077-F1
#
_cell.length_a   1.000
_cell.length_b   1.000
_cell.length_c   1.000
_cell.angle_alpha   90.00
_cell.angle_beta   90.00
_cell.angle_gamma   90.00
#
_symmetry.space_group_name_H-M   'P 1'
#
loop_
_entity.id
_entity.type
_entity.pdbx_description
1 polymer ?
#
loop_
_entity_poly.entity_id
_entity_poly.type
_entity_poly.pdbx_seq_one_letter_code
_entity_poly.pdbx_strand_id
1 'polypeptide(L)'
;MTTKVGIVQMQSTADKERNFDQAVKYINQAIASGVKITENDDQLYNSHIVINSDGQIVGVYHKVHLFDANLSTNETTPNTECYDMRFPELASHLRYAKNAHVLSYPSAYTTRTGEAGHWHTLIRARAIENQCYVVAAAQEGKHNEGRSSYGHSLVVDPWGQIITEQMNPGPGLLTCEIGPFTMVNSTTSIIPKIYHVRRSMPVEYHRRFDLFPMSDSGYPRSIQSVDFKFGPHIIKSDCVFYQSKLSFAFVNISPLVPGHILVCPIASVQRFCHLNLAQVADLYMTVRQIAERLAGYFSATSLTISMQDGEDAGQSVSHVHVHVLPRKPNDFPENDDIYKALQSHDKVRDRVYRSHDVMSAEAKQLRQLYYQNTS
;
A
#
# COMPACT_ATOMS: atom_id res chain seq x y z
N MET A 1 1.65 -23.92 -14.04
CA MET A 1 2.53 -23.95 -12.85
C MET A 1 1.66 -23.64 -11.65
N THR A 2 1.52 -24.57 -10.71
CA THR A 2 0.75 -24.41 -9.47
C THR A 2 1.67 -23.74 -8.45
N THR A 3 1.42 -22.47 -8.13
CA THR A 3 2.10 -21.80 -7.01
C THR A 3 1.63 -22.46 -5.72
N LYS A 4 2.49 -23.27 -5.09
CA LYS A 4 2.26 -23.80 -3.76
C LYS A 4 2.63 -22.72 -2.75
N VAL A 5 1.63 -22.10 -2.13
CA VAL A 5 1.85 -21.15 -1.03
C VAL A 5 1.88 -21.97 0.26
N GLY A 6 3.06 -22.11 0.86
CA GLY A 6 3.23 -22.68 2.20
C GLY A 6 3.25 -21.57 3.24
N ILE A 7 2.25 -21.52 4.13
CA ILE A 7 2.28 -20.66 5.32
C ILE A 7 2.65 -21.57 6.48
N VAL A 8 3.88 -21.44 6.99
CA VAL A 8 4.32 -22.17 8.18
C VAL A 8 4.17 -21.23 9.37
N GLN A 9 3.09 -21.41 10.13
CA GLN A 9 3.01 -20.80 11.45
C GLN A 9 3.51 -21.81 12.49
N MET A 10 4.59 -21.48 13.17
CA MET A 10 5.15 -22.34 14.22
C MET A 10 4.35 -22.16 15.51
N GLN A 11 4.12 -23.25 16.24
CA GLN A 11 3.54 -23.16 17.58
C GLN A 11 4.53 -22.46 18.51
N SER A 12 4.09 -21.39 19.16
CA SER A 12 4.80 -20.73 20.25
C SER A 12 4.68 -21.63 21.48
N THR A 13 5.53 -22.64 21.60
CA THR A 13 5.79 -23.26 22.90
C THR A 13 6.31 -22.21 23.89
N ALA A 14 6.10 -22.42 25.19
CA ALA A 14 6.59 -21.53 26.26
C ALA A 14 8.11 -21.28 26.19
N ASP A 15 8.83 -22.17 25.53
CA ASP A 15 10.24 -22.05 25.16
C ASP A 15 10.40 -21.20 23.88
N LYS A 16 10.59 -19.90 24.08
CA LYS A 16 10.82 -18.93 22.99
C LYS A 16 12.17 -19.17 22.29
N GLU A 17 13.17 -19.68 23.01
CA GLU A 17 14.50 -19.97 22.45
C GLU A 17 14.44 -21.11 21.44
N ARG A 18 13.73 -22.21 21.73
CA ARG A 18 13.61 -23.32 20.77
C ARG A 18 12.86 -22.97 19.48
N ASN A 19 11.83 -22.13 19.58
CA ASN A 19 11.11 -21.64 18.39
C ASN A 19 11.95 -20.65 17.60
N PHE A 20 12.72 -19.82 18.31
CA PHE A 20 13.74 -18.98 17.72
C PHE A 20 14.81 -19.84 17.03
N ASP A 21 15.32 -20.92 17.63
CA ASP A 21 16.31 -21.83 17.04
C ASP A 21 15.81 -22.56 15.79
N GLN A 22 14.53 -22.95 15.76
CA GLN A 22 13.92 -23.61 14.61
C GLN A 22 13.67 -22.60 13.48
N ALA A 23 13.20 -21.39 13.80
CA ALA A 23 13.09 -20.29 12.86
C ALA A 23 14.48 -19.87 12.34
N VAL A 24 15.47 -19.74 13.22
CA VAL A 24 16.89 -19.51 12.95
C VAL A 24 17.45 -20.62 12.08
N LYS A 25 17.07 -21.89 12.27
CA LYS A 25 17.48 -22.97 11.37
C LYS A 25 16.93 -22.78 9.95
N TYR A 26 15.64 -22.47 9.80
CA TYR A 26 15.06 -22.22 8.48
C TYR A 26 15.55 -20.92 7.83
N ILE A 27 15.77 -19.87 8.65
CA ILE A 27 16.36 -18.59 8.26
C ILE A 27 17.83 -18.79 7.87
N ASN A 28 18.62 -19.56 8.62
CA ASN A 28 20.01 -19.87 8.30
C ASN A 28 20.12 -20.76 7.06
N GLN A 29 19.16 -21.66 6.84
CA GLN A 29 19.05 -22.41 5.58
C GLN A 29 18.74 -21.47 4.40
N ALA A 30 17.85 -20.48 4.59
CA ALA A 30 17.57 -19.45 3.60
C ALA A 30 18.78 -18.52 3.34
N ILE A 31 19.52 -18.14 4.39
CA ILE A 31 20.76 -17.34 4.30
C ILE A 31 21.87 -18.13 3.60
N ALA A 32 22.01 -19.42 3.89
CA ALA A 32 22.96 -20.31 3.21
C ALA A 32 22.65 -20.48 1.71
N SER A 33 21.38 -20.29 1.30
CA SER A 33 20.98 -20.20 -0.11
C SER A 33 21.09 -18.78 -0.71
N GLY A 34 21.70 -17.82 0.00
CA GLY A 34 22.03 -16.48 -0.51
C GLY A 34 21.04 -15.37 -0.17
N VAL A 35 20.08 -15.61 0.72
CA VAL A 35 19.11 -14.60 1.18
C VAL A 35 19.75 -13.68 2.23
N LYS A 36 19.70 -12.36 2.04
CA LYS A 36 20.12 -11.38 3.06
C LYS A 36 18.90 -10.89 3.84
N ILE A 37 18.88 -11.12 5.15
CA ILE A 37 17.97 -10.45 6.08
C ILE A 37 18.80 -9.36 6.76
N THR A 38 18.50 -8.09 6.48
CA THR A 38 19.11 -6.95 7.17
C THR A 38 18.01 -6.17 7.86
N GLU A 39 18.07 -6.11 9.19
CA GLU A 39 17.38 -5.07 9.96
C GLU A 39 18.45 -4.29 10.73
N ASN A 40 18.54 -3.00 10.43
CA ASN A 40 19.23 -2.01 11.25
C ASN A 40 18.22 -1.59 12.33
N ASP A 41 18.55 -1.92 13.59
CA ASP A 41 18.07 -1.37 14.86
C ASP A 41 17.71 -2.50 15.85
N ASP A 42 18.01 -2.30 17.13
CA ASP A 42 17.82 -3.26 18.24
C ASP A 42 16.33 -3.56 18.58
N GLN A 43 15.40 -3.33 17.64
CA GLN A 43 13.96 -3.48 17.85
C GLN A 43 13.45 -4.85 17.37
N LEU A 44 12.69 -5.54 18.21
CA LEU A 44 12.05 -6.81 17.86
C LEU A 44 10.70 -6.59 17.17
N TYR A 45 10.53 -7.17 15.99
CA TYR A 45 9.27 -7.15 15.24
C TYR A 45 8.54 -8.48 15.29
N ASN A 46 7.21 -8.43 15.18
CA ASN A 46 6.42 -9.60 14.84
C ASN A 46 6.29 -9.69 13.32
N SER A 47 6.98 -10.66 12.71
CA SER A 47 7.18 -10.73 11.26
C SER A 47 6.54 -11.97 10.65
N HIS A 48 5.71 -11.79 9.64
CA HIS A 48 5.22 -12.84 8.77
C HIS A 48 6.02 -12.85 7.47
N ILE A 49 6.70 -13.96 7.18
CA ILE A 49 7.54 -14.13 5.99
C ILE A 49 6.92 -15.09 4.99
N VAL A 50 7.10 -14.78 3.71
CA VAL A 50 6.73 -15.66 2.59
C VAL A 50 8.01 -16.10 1.90
N ILE A 51 8.20 -17.41 1.80
CA ILE A 51 9.38 -18.04 1.18
C ILE A 51 8.94 -18.78 -0.09
N ASN A 52 9.64 -18.58 -1.20
CA ASN A 52 9.36 -19.28 -2.46
C ASN A 52 9.96 -20.69 -2.51
N SER A 53 9.74 -21.42 -3.60
CA SER A 53 10.26 -22.78 -3.79
C SER A 53 11.78 -22.89 -3.82
N ASP A 54 12.46 -21.78 -4.09
CA ASP A 54 13.93 -21.71 -4.16
C ASP A 54 14.54 -21.32 -2.80
N GLY A 55 13.72 -21.20 -1.75
CA GLY A 55 14.16 -20.83 -0.40
C GLY A 55 14.35 -19.32 -0.20
N GLN A 56 13.95 -18.49 -1.18
CA GLN A 56 14.10 -17.04 -1.11
C GLN A 56 12.93 -16.39 -0.39
N ILE A 57 13.21 -15.42 0.48
CA ILE A 57 12.16 -14.57 1.07
C ILE A 57 11.64 -13.63 -0.04
N VAL A 58 10.37 -13.79 -0.38
CA VAL A 58 9.67 -13.01 -1.40
C VAL A 58 8.64 -12.04 -0.82
N GLY A 59 8.49 -12.03 0.51
CA GLY A 59 7.67 -11.09 1.23
C GLY A 59 7.95 -11.11 2.71
N VAL A 60 7.98 -9.93 3.32
CA VAL A 60 8.06 -9.74 4.77
C VAL A 60 6.98 -8.75 5.15
N TYR A 61 6.20 -9.09 6.16
CA TYR A 61 5.21 -8.22 6.76
C TYR A 61 5.49 -8.11 8.26
N HIS A 62 5.66 -6.87 8.73
CA HIS A 62 5.72 -6.60 10.16
C HIS A 62 4.34 -6.17 10.65
N LYS A 63 3.89 -6.76 11.74
CA LYS A 63 2.56 -6.51 12.30
C LYS A 63 2.34 -5.01 12.58
N VAL A 64 1.35 -4.43 11.92
CA VAL A 64 1.07 -2.99 12.02
C VAL A 64 0.07 -2.65 13.13
N HIS A 65 -0.80 -3.58 13.55
CA HIS A 65 -1.71 -3.38 14.67
C HIS A 65 -1.29 -4.23 15.88
N LEU A 66 -0.67 -3.61 16.88
CA LEU A 66 -0.44 -4.22 18.19
C LEU A 66 -1.66 -4.00 19.09
N PHE A 67 -1.90 -4.94 20.00
CA PHE A 67 -2.98 -4.80 20.98
C PHE A 67 -2.38 -4.17 22.24
N ASP A 68 -2.61 -2.86 22.39
CA ASP A 68 -2.16 -2.10 23.56
C ASP A 68 -3.37 -1.84 24.46
N ALA A 69 -3.55 -2.66 25.50
CA ALA A 69 -4.51 -2.39 26.56
C ALA A 69 -3.79 -1.66 27.71
N ASN A 70 -3.93 -0.34 27.79
CA ASN A 70 -3.58 0.42 28.99
C ASN A 70 -4.65 0.17 30.07
N LEU A 71 -4.58 -1.00 30.71
CA LEU A 71 -5.21 -1.22 32.00
C LEU A 71 -4.21 -0.72 33.05
N SER A 72 -4.68 -0.05 34.10
CA SER A 72 -3.87 0.60 35.15
C SER A 72 -3.12 -0.39 36.07
N THR A 73 -2.67 -1.51 35.53
CA THR A 73 -1.97 -2.61 36.18
C THR A 73 -0.94 -3.16 35.19
N ASN A 74 0.27 -3.46 35.67
CA ASN A 74 1.48 -3.91 34.93
C ASN A 74 1.34 -5.23 34.11
N GLU A 75 0.19 -5.51 33.51
CA GLU A 75 -0.02 -6.66 32.63
C GLU A 75 -0.03 -6.21 31.18
N THR A 76 1.15 -5.98 30.63
CA THR A 76 1.30 -6.07 29.18
C THR A 76 1.07 -7.53 28.79
N THR A 77 0.09 -7.79 27.94
CA THR A 77 0.00 -9.06 27.20
C THR A 77 0.46 -8.80 25.78
N PRO A 78 1.78 -8.85 25.50
CA PRO A 78 2.26 -8.68 24.16
C PRO A 78 1.95 -9.94 23.36
N ASN A 79 1.72 -9.75 22.07
CA ASN A 79 1.69 -10.78 21.03
C ASN A 79 0.30 -11.31 20.68
N THR A 80 -0.46 -10.35 20.15
CA THR A 80 -1.53 -10.50 19.16
C THR A 80 -1.30 -11.50 18.04
N GLU A 81 -0.39 -11.27 17.08
CA GLU A 81 -0.40 -11.82 15.69
C GLU A 81 -1.73 -11.65 14.90
N CYS A 82 -2.87 -11.90 15.52
CA CYS A 82 -4.20 -11.95 14.94
C CYS A 82 -4.99 -10.65 14.93
N TYR A 83 -4.45 -9.56 15.50
CA TYR A 83 -5.23 -8.34 15.73
C TYR A 83 -5.63 -7.63 14.43
N ASP A 84 -4.80 -7.78 13.38
CA ASP A 84 -5.02 -7.20 12.06
C ASP A 84 -6.36 -7.57 11.43
N MET A 85 -6.89 -8.77 11.73
CA MET A 85 -8.17 -9.21 11.19
C MET A 85 -9.34 -8.32 11.64
N ARG A 86 -9.19 -7.54 12.71
CA ARG A 86 -10.22 -6.64 13.23
C ARG A 86 -10.32 -5.35 12.42
N PHE A 87 -9.31 -5.03 11.62
CA PHE A 87 -9.21 -3.80 10.83
C PHE A 87 -9.46 -4.11 9.34
N PRO A 88 -10.69 -3.89 8.82
CA PRO A 88 -11.03 -4.21 7.43
C PRO A 88 -10.21 -3.41 6.39
N GLU A 89 -9.62 -2.29 6.79
CA GLU A 89 -8.85 -1.38 5.94
C GLU A 89 -7.61 -2.06 5.36
N LEU A 90 -6.91 -2.88 6.15
CA LEU A 90 -5.73 -3.61 5.69
C LEU A 90 -6.09 -4.63 4.62
N ALA A 91 -7.14 -5.43 4.87
CA ALA A 91 -7.63 -6.42 3.91
C ALA A 91 -8.12 -5.77 2.61
N SER A 92 -8.87 -4.67 2.75
CA SER A 92 -9.34 -3.86 1.64
C SER A 92 -8.17 -3.29 0.83
N HIS A 93 -7.13 -2.77 1.50
CA HIS A 93 -5.95 -2.28 0.80
C HIS A 93 -5.28 -3.38 -0.02
N LEU A 94 -4.99 -4.53 0.60
CA LEU A 94 -4.34 -5.64 -0.07
C LEU A 94 -5.16 -6.11 -1.30
N ARG A 95 -6.49 -6.20 -1.17
CA ARG A 95 -7.35 -6.55 -2.30
C ARG A 95 -7.40 -5.46 -3.37
N TYR A 96 -7.84 -4.25 -3.04
CA TYR A 96 -8.25 -3.25 -4.03
C TYR A 96 -7.10 -2.39 -4.54
N ALA A 97 -6.03 -2.24 -3.75
CA ALA A 97 -4.84 -1.50 -4.16
C ALA A 97 -3.73 -2.41 -4.73
N LYS A 98 -3.61 -3.64 -4.22
CA LYS A 98 -2.53 -4.59 -4.57
C LYS A 98 -3.01 -5.84 -5.32
N ASN A 99 -4.31 -5.95 -5.60
CA ASN A 99 -4.91 -7.08 -6.31
C ASN A 99 -4.63 -8.45 -5.65
N ALA A 100 -4.64 -8.51 -4.31
CA ALA A 100 -4.49 -9.76 -3.60
C ALA A 100 -5.61 -10.76 -4.00
N HIS A 101 -5.23 -12.04 -4.12
CA HIS A 101 -6.15 -13.16 -4.33
C HIS A 101 -6.31 -14.02 -3.07
N VAL A 102 -5.30 -13.99 -2.20
CA VAL A 102 -5.22 -14.72 -0.94
C VAL A 102 -4.85 -13.73 0.14
N LEU A 103 -5.56 -13.77 1.26
CA LEU A 103 -5.22 -13.09 2.50
C LEU A 103 -4.81 -14.14 3.54
N SER A 104 -3.85 -13.81 4.38
CA SER A 104 -3.33 -14.71 5.40
C SER A 104 -3.44 -14.07 6.78
N TYR A 105 -3.94 -14.84 7.75
CA TYR A 105 -4.03 -14.40 9.15
C TYR A 105 -3.44 -15.47 10.10
N PRO A 106 -2.13 -15.73 10.05
CA PRO A 106 -1.49 -16.55 11.06
C PRO A 106 -1.73 -15.93 12.44
N SER A 107 -2.25 -16.71 13.39
CA SER A 107 -2.84 -16.19 14.62
C SER A 107 -2.58 -17.03 15.87
N ALA A 108 -2.44 -16.37 17.02
CA ALA A 108 -2.58 -17.00 18.34
C ALA A 108 -3.82 -16.42 19.05
N TYR A 109 -5.01 -16.71 18.49
CA TYR A 109 -6.27 -16.11 18.94
C TYR A 109 -6.66 -16.57 20.34
N THR A 110 -7.14 -15.67 21.21
CA THR A 110 -7.51 -16.05 22.58
C THR A 110 -8.79 -16.89 22.60
N THR A 111 -8.82 -17.93 23.42
CA THR A 111 -9.95 -18.87 23.55
C THR A 111 -11.28 -18.16 23.76
N ARG A 112 -11.36 -17.23 24.72
CA ARG A 112 -12.59 -16.47 25.03
C ARG A 112 -13.17 -15.71 23.84
N THR A 113 -12.32 -15.08 23.03
CA THR A 113 -12.81 -14.32 21.86
C THR A 113 -13.08 -15.21 20.66
N GLY A 114 -12.37 -16.34 20.54
CA GLY A 114 -12.66 -17.38 19.58
C GLY A 114 -14.01 -18.05 19.82
N GLU A 115 -14.28 -18.50 21.05
CA GLU A 115 -15.55 -19.11 21.48
C GLU A 115 -16.75 -18.17 21.34
N ALA A 116 -16.54 -16.86 21.52
CA ALA A 116 -17.55 -15.85 21.24
C ALA A 116 -17.90 -15.73 19.74
N GLY A 117 -17.21 -16.44 18.85
CA GLY A 117 -17.46 -16.51 17.42
C GLY A 117 -16.71 -15.47 16.58
N HIS A 118 -15.82 -14.66 17.18
CA HIS A 118 -15.11 -13.62 16.44
C HIS A 118 -14.17 -14.21 15.39
N TRP A 119 -13.51 -15.32 15.70
CA TRP A 119 -12.55 -15.97 14.79
C TRP A 119 -13.18 -16.31 13.44
N HIS A 120 -14.19 -17.20 13.45
CA HIS A 120 -14.89 -17.59 12.23
C HIS A 120 -15.60 -16.42 11.55
N THR A 121 -16.24 -15.55 12.32
CA THR A 121 -16.99 -14.41 11.77
C THR A 121 -16.06 -13.45 11.03
N LEU A 122 -14.94 -13.04 11.65
CA LEU A 122 -14.01 -12.08 11.05
C LEU A 122 -13.27 -12.70 9.86
N ILE A 123 -12.78 -13.94 9.97
CA ILE A 123 -12.10 -14.61 8.84
C ILE A 123 -13.03 -14.71 7.63
N ARG A 124 -14.29 -15.13 7.83
CA ARG A 124 -15.26 -15.24 6.73
C ARG A 124 -15.64 -13.86 6.18
N ALA A 125 -15.82 -12.85 7.05
CA ALA A 125 -16.10 -11.49 6.61
C ALA A 125 -14.98 -10.96 5.69
N ARG A 126 -13.71 -11.15 6.06
CA ARG A 126 -12.55 -10.75 5.25
C ARG A 126 -12.53 -11.46 3.91
N ALA A 127 -12.93 -12.73 3.86
CA ALA A 127 -13.04 -13.49 2.61
C ALA A 127 -14.12 -12.92 1.69
N ILE A 128 -15.32 -12.67 2.24
CA ILE A 128 -16.50 -12.20 1.51
C ILE A 128 -16.31 -10.77 0.98
N GLU A 129 -15.99 -9.82 1.87
CA GLU A 129 -15.94 -8.39 1.53
C GLU A 129 -14.79 -8.05 0.55
N ASN A 130 -13.75 -8.89 0.55
CA ASN A 130 -12.58 -8.74 -0.30
C ASN A 130 -12.52 -9.79 -1.41
N GLN A 131 -13.50 -10.69 -1.53
CA GLN A 131 -13.56 -11.80 -2.48
C GLN A 131 -12.18 -12.41 -2.75
N CYS A 132 -11.56 -12.84 -1.66
CA CYS A 132 -10.25 -13.48 -1.59
C CYS A 132 -10.39 -14.81 -0.87
N TYR A 133 -9.48 -15.75 -1.17
CA TYR A 133 -9.28 -16.85 -0.23
C TYR A 133 -8.68 -16.28 1.06
N VAL A 134 -9.03 -16.86 2.19
CA VAL A 134 -8.40 -16.53 3.47
C VAL A 134 -7.80 -17.79 4.06
N VAL A 135 -6.49 -17.77 4.33
CA VAL A 135 -5.75 -18.85 4.99
C VAL A 135 -5.39 -18.40 6.40
N ALA A 136 -5.98 -19.05 7.40
CA ALA A 136 -5.84 -18.66 8.79
C ALA A 136 -5.30 -19.85 9.60
N ALA A 137 -3.97 -20.03 9.54
CA ALA A 137 -3.28 -20.91 10.47
C ALA A 137 -3.41 -20.32 11.89
N ALA A 138 -3.56 -21.20 12.88
CA ALA A 138 -3.80 -20.79 14.26
C ALA A 138 -3.15 -21.73 15.26
N GLN A 139 -2.62 -21.14 16.34
CA GLN A 139 -2.22 -21.87 17.53
C GLN A 139 -3.44 -22.32 18.33
N GLU A 140 -3.31 -23.46 19.01
CA GLU A 140 -4.39 -24.10 19.77
C GLU A 140 -3.88 -24.56 21.14
N GLY A 141 -4.79 -24.61 22.11
CA GLY A 141 -4.59 -25.28 23.38
C GLY A 141 -3.95 -24.39 24.44
N LYS A 142 -3.53 -25.01 25.55
CA LYS A 142 -2.90 -24.32 26.68
C LYS A 142 -1.39 -24.21 26.44
N HIS A 143 -0.88 -22.98 26.40
CA HIS A 143 0.56 -22.70 26.24
C HIS A 143 1.28 -22.62 27.58
N ASN A 144 0.61 -22.02 28.58
CA ASN A 144 1.03 -21.93 29.97
C ASN A 144 -0.19 -21.62 30.87
N GLU A 145 0.01 -21.31 32.16
CA GLU A 145 -1.09 -21.08 33.10
C GLU A 145 -2.01 -19.91 32.72
N GLY A 146 -1.46 -18.83 32.15
CA GLY A 146 -2.20 -17.62 31.78
C GLY A 146 -2.58 -17.51 30.31
N ARG A 147 -2.08 -18.39 29.43
CA ARG A 147 -2.24 -18.27 27.98
C ARG A 147 -2.77 -19.55 27.35
N SER A 148 -3.92 -19.43 26.70
CA SER A 148 -4.48 -20.45 25.81
C SER A 148 -4.93 -19.84 24.49
N SER A 149 -4.91 -20.64 23.44
CA SER A 149 -5.38 -20.24 22.12
C SER A 149 -6.50 -21.12 21.61
N TYR A 150 -7.38 -20.50 20.82
CA TYR A 150 -8.61 -21.09 20.34
C TYR A 150 -8.40 -22.23 19.33
N GLY A 151 -7.33 -22.19 18.53
CA GLY A 151 -7.13 -23.15 17.44
C GLY A 151 -8.03 -22.85 16.26
N HIS A 152 -8.74 -23.88 15.77
CA HIS A 152 -9.62 -23.78 14.61
C HIS A 152 -8.93 -23.18 13.38
N SER A 153 -7.72 -23.65 13.07
CA SER A 153 -7.07 -23.30 11.81
C SER A 153 -8.02 -23.59 10.65
N LEU A 154 -8.20 -22.66 9.73
CA LEU A 154 -9.18 -22.83 8.64
C LEU A 154 -8.79 -22.11 7.35
N VAL A 155 -9.40 -22.57 6.26
CA VAL A 155 -9.33 -21.90 4.95
C VAL A 155 -10.74 -21.60 4.45
N VAL A 156 -10.94 -20.37 4.00
CA VAL A 156 -12.23 -19.86 3.50
C VAL A 156 -12.09 -19.42 2.05
N ASP A 157 -13.10 -19.71 1.23
CA ASP A 157 -13.14 -19.30 -0.17
C ASP A 157 -13.64 -17.85 -0.37
N PRO A 158 -13.52 -17.28 -1.58
CA PRO A 158 -14.00 -15.92 -1.88
C PRO A 158 -15.51 -15.67 -1.70
N TRP A 159 -16.31 -16.72 -1.50
CA TRP A 159 -17.76 -16.64 -1.24
C TRP A 159 -18.07 -16.76 0.27
N GLY A 160 -17.07 -16.99 1.11
CA GLY A 160 -17.22 -17.15 2.54
C GLY A 160 -17.53 -18.58 3.00
N GLN A 161 -17.37 -19.58 2.13
CA GLN A 161 -17.49 -20.99 2.51
C GLN A 161 -16.19 -21.48 3.13
N ILE A 162 -16.28 -22.13 4.29
CA ILE A 162 -15.13 -22.82 4.90
C ILE A 162 -14.83 -24.06 4.06
N ILE A 163 -13.63 -24.12 3.48
CA ILE A 163 -13.14 -25.23 2.65
C ILE A 163 -12.64 -26.36 3.55
N THR A 164 -11.87 -26.00 4.56
CA THR A 164 -11.31 -26.93 5.54
C THR A 164 -11.10 -26.22 6.86
N GLU A 165 -11.21 -26.95 7.96
CA GLU A 165 -11.04 -26.48 9.33
C GLU A 165 -10.49 -27.62 10.20
N GLN A 166 -9.58 -27.29 11.12
CA GLN A 166 -9.10 -28.24 12.12
C GLN A 166 -10.20 -28.45 13.15
N MET A 167 -10.87 -29.60 13.05
CA MET A 167 -11.94 -30.01 13.98
C MET A 167 -11.41 -30.79 15.18
N ASN A 168 -10.24 -31.43 15.04
CA ASN A 168 -9.66 -32.28 16.07
C ASN A 168 -8.60 -31.48 16.86
N PRO A 169 -8.71 -31.40 18.19
CA PRO A 169 -7.75 -30.68 18.99
C PRO A 169 -6.33 -31.23 18.89
N GLY A 170 -5.35 -30.33 18.83
CA GLY A 170 -3.93 -30.63 18.90
C GLY A 170 -3.16 -30.29 17.63
N PRO A 171 -1.82 -30.44 17.66
CA PRO A 171 -0.98 -30.14 16.52
C PRO A 171 -1.39 -30.94 15.29
N GLY A 172 -1.53 -30.26 14.15
CA GLY A 172 -1.99 -30.89 12.91
C GLY A 172 -1.65 -30.08 11.67
N LEU A 173 -1.75 -30.74 10.52
CA LEU A 173 -1.61 -30.13 9.21
C LEU A 173 -2.94 -30.18 8.49
N LEU A 174 -3.42 -29.02 8.06
CA LEU A 174 -4.55 -28.90 7.15
C LEU A 174 -4.04 -28.73 5.73
N THR A 175 -4.66 -29.44 4.80
CA THR A 175 -4.39 -29.26 3.38
C THR A 175 -5.70 -28.97 2.67
N CYS A 176 -5.66 -28.02 1.73
CA CYS A 176 -6.76 -27.78 0.81
C CYS A 176 -6.21 -27.24 -0.50
N GLU A 177 -7.02 -27.33 -1.54
CA GLU A 177 -6.72 -26.74 -2.83
C GLU A 177 -7.43 -25.38 -2.93
N ILE A 178 -6.65 -24.30 -2.97
CA ILE A 178 -7.15 -22.95 -3.24
C ILE A 178 -6.91 -22.62 -4.71
N GLY A 179 -8.00 -22.51 -5.47
CA GLY A 179 -7.94 -22.39 -6.92
C GLY A 179 -9.30 -22.60 -7.57
N PRO A 180 -9.37 -22.34 -8.88
CA PRO A 180 -9.38 -23.44 -9.84
C PRO A 180 -8.45 -23.24 -11.03
N PHE A 181 -8.15 -24.37 -11.68
CA PHE A 181 -8.12 -24.43 -13.13
C PHE A 181 -9.28 -25.23 -13.75
N THR A 182 -10.43 -25.47 -13.09
CA THR A 182 -11.66 -25.93 -13.79
C THR A 182 -12.96 -25.75 -12.99
N MET A 183 -13.97 -25.17 -13.63
CA MET A 183 -15.36 -25.64 -13.59
C MET A 183 -15.74 -25.89 -15.05
N VAL A 184 -16.08 -27.14 -15.40
CA VAL A 184 -16.47 -27.52 -16.75
C VAL A 184 -17.96 -27.22 -16.90
N ASN A 185 -18.31 -26.19 -17.66
CA ASN A 185 -19.59 -26.14 -18.35
C ASN A 185 -19.33 -26.04 -19.85
N SER A 186 -20.18 -26.72 -20.60
CA SER A 186 -20.02 -27.32 -21.92
C SER A 186 -19.74 -26.41 -23.14
N THR A 187 -19.22 -25.19 -22.95
CA THR A 187 -18.79 -24.31 -24.06
C THR A 187 -17.77 -23.27 -23.59
N THR A 188 -16.48 -23.59 -23.74
CA THR A 188 -15.32 -22.70 -23.95
C THR A 188 -15.16 -21.43 -23.09
N SER A 189 -14.70 -21.58 -21.84
CA SER A 189 -13.59 -20.82 -21.19
C SER A 189 -13.53 -21.16 -19.69
N ILE A 190 -12.37 -21.63 -19.21
CA ILE A 190 -12.14 -21.94 -17.80
C ILE A 190 -11.96 -20.63 -17.02
N ILE A 191 -12.87 -20.31 -16.09
CA ILE A 191 -12.76 -19.12 -15.23
C ILE A 191 -12.48 -19.55 -13.79
N PRO A 192 -11.35 -19.12 -13.19
CA PRO A 192 -11.09 -19.33 -11.79
C PRO A 192 -12.22 -18.81 -10.88
N LYS A 193 -12.59 -19.55 -9.82
CA LYS A 193 -13.67 -19.28 -8.85
C LYS A 193 -13.59 -17.87 -8.30
N ILE A 194 -12.38 -17.38 -8.01
CA ILE A 194 -12.18 -16.00 -7.57
C ILE A 194 -12.65 -14.97 -8.61
N TYR A 195 -12.34 -15.17 -9.89
CA TYR A 195 -12.80 -14.31 -10.97
C TYR A 195 -14.29 -14.50 -11.25
N HIS A 196 -14.82 -15.72 -11.12
CA HIS A 196 -16.26 -15.96 -11.21
C HIS A 196 -17.01 -15.17 -10.15
N VAL A 197 -16.59 -15.25 -8.87
CA VAL A 197 -17.19 -14.47 -7.78
C VAL A 197 -17.11 -12.97 -8.05
N ARG A 198 -15.92 -12.46 -8.42
CA ARG A 198 -15.71 -11.03 -8.73
C ARG A 198 -16.56 -10.54 -9.91
N ARG A 199 -16.79 -11.38 -10.92
CA ARG A 199 -17.63 -11.07 -12.08
C ARG A 199 -19.12 -11.12 -11.74
N SER A 200 -19.55 -12.14 -11.00
CA SER A 200 -20.95 -12.32 -10.60
C SER A 200 -21.40 -11.32 -9.54
N MET A 201 -20.47 -10.84 -8.71
CA MET A 201 -20.72 -9.86 -7.65
C MET A 201 -19.66 -8.74 -7.74
N PRO A 202 -19.81 -7.75 -8.63
CA PRO A 202 -18.79 -6.76 -8.96
C PRO A 202 -18.60 -5.65 -7.91
N VAL A 203 -18.41 -6.00 -6.64
CA VAL A 203 -18.30 -5.04 -5.52
C VAL A 203 -17.20 -4.01 -5.70
N GLU A 204 -16.10 -4.37 -6.38
CA GLU A 204 -15.00 -3.46 -6.69
C GLU A 204 -15.46 -2.24 -7.51
N TYR A 205 -16.32 -2.49 -8.51
CA TYR A 205 -16.87 -1.44 -9.37
C TYR A 205 -17.98 -0.62 -8.70
N HIS A 206 -18.59 -1.16 -7.63
CA HIS A 206 -19.62 -0.48 -6.85
C HIS A 206 -19.05 0.34 -5.68
N ARG A 207 -17.74 0.29 -5.42
CA ARG A 207 -17.10 1.10 -4.38
C ARG A 207 -17.20 2.58 -4.72
N ARG A 208 -17.70 3.36 -3.77
CA ARG A 208 -17.85 4.81 -3.87
C ARG A 208 -16.55 5.54 -3.54
N PHE A 209 -15.53 5.37 -4.39
CA PHE A 209 -14.25 6.05 -4.19
C PHE A 209 -14.39 7.58 -4.28
N ASP A 210 -15.40 8.06 -5.00
CA ASP A 210 -15.80 9.46 -5.02
C ASP A 210 -16.21 10.01 -3.64
N LEU A 211 -16.65 9.13 -2.72
CA LEU A 211 -17.01 9.48 -1.34
C LEU A 211 -15.94 9.05 -0.33
N PHE A 212 -15.33 7.87 -0.53
CA PHE A 212 -14.39 7.25 0.38
C PHE A 212 -13.07 6.96 -0.34
N PRO A 213 -12.05 7.82 -0.17
CA PRO A 213 -10.76 7.62 -0.82
C PRO A 213 -10.14 6.27 -0.47
N MET A 214 -9.31 5.76 -1.37
CA MET A 214 -8.56 4.55 -1.09
C MET A 214 -7.44 4.81 -0.09
N SER A 215 -7.08 3.78 0.68
CA SER A 215 -5.99 3.86 1.65
C SER A 215 -4.60 4.06 1.03
N ASP A 216 -4.42 3.74 -0.25
CA ASP A 216 -3.18 3.98 -1.00
C ASP A 216 -3.19 5.27 -1.83
N SER A 217 -4.11 6.20 -1.55
CA SER A 217 -4.15 7.50 -2.23
C SER A 217 -2.76 8.17 -2.18
N GLY A 218 -2.29 8.63 -3.33
CA GLY A 218 -0.99 9.28 -3.48
C GLY A 218 0.24 8.36 -3.46
N TYR A 219 0.12 7.05 -3.25
CA TYR A 219 1.26 6.13 -3.35
C TYR A 219 1.74 5.96 -4.79
N PRO A 220 3.05 5.73 -5.00
CA PRO A 220 3.61 5.66 -6.33
C PRO A 220 3.12 4.41 -7.07
N ARG A 221 2.77 4.60 -8.34
CA ARG A 221 2.40 3.60 -9.34
C ARG A 221 3.39 3.67 -10.49
N SER A 222 3.49 2.59 -11.27
CA SER A 222 4.27 2.59 -12.50
C SER A 222 3.81 3.72 -13.40
N ILE A 223 4.75 4.57 -13.81
CA ILE A 223 4.47 5.69 -14.71
C ILE A 223 4.09 5.10 -16.07
N GLN A 224 2.94 5.51 -16.58
CA GLN A 224 2.47 5.03 -17.88
C GLN A 224 3.38 5.57 -19.00
N SER A 225 3.57 4.78 -20.05
CA SER A 225 4.35 5.17 -21.22
C SER A 225 3.60 6.10 -22.19
N VAL A 226 2.40 6.54 -21.82
CA VAL A 226 1.58 7.45 -22.62
C VAL A 226 1.76 8.88 -22.14
N ASP A 227 1.63 9.84 -23.05
CA ASP A 227 1.68 11.25 -22.71
C ASP A 227 0.45 11.69 -21.91
N PHE A 228 0.62 12.72 -21.08
CA PHE A 228 -0.41 13.24 -20.19
C PHE A 228 -0.95 14.58 -20.68
N LYS A 229 -2.19 14.91 -20.32
CA LYS A 229 -2.79 16.21 -20.62
C LYS A 229 -2.63 17.16 -19.44
N PHE A 230 -2.20 18.38 -19.72
CA PHE A 230 -2.20 19.51 -18.81
C PHE A 230 -2.94 20.68 -19.44
N GLY A 231 -4.27 20.72 -19.27
CA GLY A 231 -5.13 21.64 -20.02
C GLY A 231 -4.98 21.41 -21.53
N PRO A 232 -4.64 22.44 -22.32
CA PRO A 232 -4.38 22.30 -23.75
C PRO A 232 -3.00 21.70 -24.07
N HIS A 233 -2.11 21.54 -23.09
CA HIS A 233 -0.74 21.09 -23.29
C HIS A 233 -0.59 19.58 -23.15
N ILE A 234 0.37 19.02 -23.90
CA ILE A 234 0.78 17.62 -23.78
C ILE A 234 2.08 17.57 -22.97
N ILE A 235 2.05 16.85 -21.85
CA ILE A 235 3.22 16.56 -21.04
C ILE A 235 3.75 15.21 -21.46
N LYS A 236 4.97 15.21 -22.04
CA LYS A 236 5.63 13.97 -22.44
C LYS A 236 5.87 13.07 -21.24
N SER A 237 5.64 11.77 -21.41
CA SER A 237 5.78 10.82 -20.32
C SER A 237 7.18 10.86 -19.68
N ASP A 238 8.22 11.20 -20.45
CA ASP A 238 9.60 11.33 -19.98
C ASP A 238 9.87 12.57 -19.09
N CYS A 239 9.00 13.58 -19.12
CA CYS A 239 9.00 14.72 -18.20
C CYS A 239 8.20 14.47 -16.89
N VAL A 240 7.47 13.35 -16.80
CA VAL A 240 6.74 12.93 -15.60
C VAL A 240 7.65 12.10 -14.70
N PHE A 241 7.75 12.44 -13.41
CA PHE A 241 8.64 11.72 -12.49
C PHE A 241 7.93 10.97 -11.37
N TYR A 242 6.63 11.21 -11.19
CA TYR A 242 5.81 10.52 -10.20
C TYR A 242 4.40 10.34 -10.73
N GLN A 243 3.80 9.18 -10.49
CA GLN A 243 2.39 8.93 -10.80
C GLN A 243 1.76 8.17 -9.64
N SER A 244 0.62 8.64 -9.16
CA SER A 244 -0.29 7.90 -8.27
C SER A 244 -1.44 7.29 -9.09
N LYS A 245 -2.49 6.80 -8.45
CA LYS A 245 -3.63 6.25 -9.20
C LYS A 245 -4.40 7.33 -9.96
N LEU A 246 -4.58 8.52 -9.38
CA LEU A 246 -5.44 9.57 -9.93
C LEU A 246 -4.69 10.86 -10.24
N SER A 247 -3.40 10.96 -9.90
CA SER A 247 -2.57 12.15 -10.05
C SER A 247 -1.21 11.82 -10.66
N PHE A 248 -0.55 12.83 -11.19
CA PHE A 248 0.81 12.73 -11.72
C PHE A 248 1.57 14.01 -11.42
N ALA A 249 2.89 13.91 -11.28
CA ALA A 249 3.78 15.03 -11.07
C ALA A 249 4.86 15.10 -12.14
N PHE A 250 5.12 16.32 -12.61
CA PHE A 250 6.05 16.59 -13.70
C PHE A 250 6.86 17.84 -13.45
N VAL A 251 8.01 17.92 -14.11
CA VAL A 251 8.92 19.05 -13.98
C VAL A 251 8.38 20.27 -14.71
N ASN A 252 8.62 21.47 -14.16
CA ASN A 252 8.05 22.70 -14.72
C ASN A 252 8.89 23.24 -15.90
N ILE A 253 8.28 23.63 -17.02
CA ILE A 253 9.03 24.19 -18.17
C ILE A 253 9.78 25.49 -17.82
N SER A 254 9.32 26.22 -16.81
CA SER A 254 9.91 27.45 -16.31
C SER A 254 9.79 27.43 -14.79
N PRO A 255 10.80 26.93 -14.06
CA PRO A 255 10.74 26.84 -12.61
C PRO A 255 11.13 28.18 -11.97
N LEU A 256 10.30 28.70 -11.06
CA LEU A 256 10.62 29.89 -10.24
C LEU A 256 11.82 29.69 -9.29
N VAL A 257 11.98 28.47 -8.79
CA VAL A 257 13.11 28.05 -7.94
C VAL A 257 13.53 26.64 -8.36
N PRO A 258 14.78 26.22 -8.13
CA PRO A 258 15.21 24.84 -8.37
C PRO A 258 14.28 23.84 -7.68
N GLY A 259 13.81 22.84 -8.43
CA GLY A 259 12.87 21.84 -7.93
C GLY A 259 11.40 22.27 -7.90
N HIS A 260 11.04 23.44 -8.46
CA HIS A 260 9.63 23.80 -8.66
C HIS A 260 8.99 22.80 -9.66
N ILE A 261 8.09 21.97 -9.13
CA ILE A 261 7.31 20.98 -9.88
C ILE A 261 5.81 21.27 -9.78
N LEU A 262 5.04 20.60 -10.64
CA LEU A 262 3.58 20.62 -10.60
C LEU A 262 3.04 19.22 -10.30
N VAL A 263 1.98 19.15 -9.50
CA VAL A 263 1.18 17.93 -9.27
C VAL A 263 -0.24 18.18 -9.76
N CYS A 264 -0.75 17.32 -10.64
CA CYS A 264 -2.06 17.47 -11.28
C CYS A 264 -2.86 16.17 -11.20
N PRO A 265 -4.21 16.23 -11.17
CA PRO A 265 -5.02 15.05 -11.42
C PRO A 265 -4.82 14.58 -12.86
N ILE A 266 -4.88 13.27 -13.09
CA ILE A 266 -4.82 12.67 -14.44
C ILE A 266 -6.06 13.08 -15.26
N ALA A 267 -7.22 13.12 -14.60
CA ALA A 267 -8.44 13.64 -15.21
C ALA A 267 -8.35 15.16 -15.33
N SER A 268 -8.60 15.68 -16.53
CA SER A 268 -8.58 17.13 -16.80
C SER A 268 -9.77 17.81 -16.12
N VAL A 269 -9.53 18.34 -14.92
CA VAL A 269 -10.53 19.08 -14.13
C VAL A 269 -10.08 20.52 -14.00
N GLN A 270 -10.94 21.48 -14.38
CA GLN A 270 -10.55 22.90 -14.48
C GLN A 270 -10.45 23.60 -13.12
N ARG A 271 -11.36 23.26 -12.19
CA ARG A 271 -11.54 23.95 -10.91
C ARG A 271 -11.46 22.99 -9.74
N PHE A 272 -10.91 23.44 -8.62
CA PHE A 272 -10.75 22.62 -7.41
C PHE A 272 -12.08 22.06 -6.90
N CYS A 273 -13.14 22.87 -6.91
CA CYS A 273 -14.48 22.47 -6.47
C CYS A 273 -15.13 21.35 -7.31
N HIS A 274 -14.59 21.03 -8.48
CA HIS A 274 -15.08 19.95 -9.34
C HIS A 274 -14.35 18.61 -9.10
N LEU A 275 -13.33 18.58 -8.24
CA LEU A 275 -12.69 17.34 -7.82
C LEU A 275 -13.60 16.58 -6.84
N ASN A 276 -13.75 15.27 -7.04
CA ASN A 276 -14.37 14.42 -6.02
C ASN A 276 -13.40 14.12 -4.87
N LEU A 277 -13.88 13.53 -3.76
CA LEU A 277 -13.06 13.31 -2.57
C LEU A 277 -11.85 12.40 -2.83
N ALA A 278 -11.97 11.36 -3.67
CA ALA A 278 -10.83 10.54 -4.06
C ALA A 278 -9.76 11.35 -4.79
N GLN A 279 -10.15 12.23 -5.72
CA GLN A 279 -9.20 13.06 -6.45
C GLN A 279 -8.52 14.07 -5.53
N VAL A 280 -9.27 14.71 -4.62
CA VAL A 280 -8.70 15.64 -3.63
C VAL A 280 -7.69 14.92 -2.73
N ALA A 281 -8.08 13.76 -2.18
CA ALA A 281 -7.22 12.97 -1.31
C ALA A 281 -5.97 12.49 -2.05
N ASP A 282 -6.12 11.90 -3.24
CA ASP A 282 -4.99 11.41 -4.03
C ASP A 282 -4.04 12.54 -4.46
N LEU A 283 -4.57 13.71 -4.85
CA LEU A 283 -3.77 14.88 -5.22
C LEU A 283 -2.88 15.36 -4.06
N TYR A 284 -3.47 15.63 -2.90
CA TYR A 284 -2.69 16.16 -1.77
C TYR A 284 -1.85 15.09 -1.06
N MET A 285 -2.26 13.82 -1.08
CA MET A 285 -1.40 12.74 -0.65
C MET A 285 -0.20 12.58 -1.60
N THR A 286 -0.38 12.74 -2.91
CA THR A 286 0.74 12.77 -3.87
C THR A 286 1.70 13.92 -3.58
N VAL A 287 1.16 15.13 -3.34
CA VAL A 287 1.96 16.29 -2.93
C VAL A 287 2.77 15.97 -1.67
N ARG A 288 2.13 15.42 -0.62
CA ARG A 288 2.80 15.03 0.63
C ARG A 288 3.93 14.02 0.38
N GLN A 289 3.69 12.99 -0.42
CA GLN A 289 4.69 11.94 -0.71
C GLN A 289 5.91 12.47 -1.47
N ILE A 290 5.71 13.49 -2.30
CA ILE A 290 6.78 14.12 -3.08
C ILE A 290 7.58 15.11 -2.22
N ALA A 291 6.87 15.96 -1.47
CA ALA A 291 7.38 17.22 -0.97
C ALA A 291 8.64 17.10 -0.09
N GLU A 292 8.65 16.21 0.91
CA GLU A 292 9.77 16.08 1.85
C GLU A 292 11.06 15.63 1.15
N ARG A 293 10.97 14.56 0.35
CA ARG A 293 12.14 14.04 -0.39
C ARG A 293 12.63 15.03 -1.44
N LEU A 294 11.71 15.73 -2.11
CA LEU A 294 12.04 16.76 -3.08
C LEU A 294 12.83 17.90 -2.43
N ALA A 295 12.35 18.39 -1.28
CA ALA A 295 13.04 19.42 -0.52
C ALA A 295 14.47 18.97 -0.13
N GLY A 296 14.60 17.77 0.43
CA GLY A 296 15.91 17.20 0.78
C GLY A 296 16.86 17.08 -0.41
N TYR A 297 16.39 16.58 -1.56
CA TYR A 297 17.18 16.46 -2.79
C TYR A 297 17.72 17.81 -3.27
N PHE A 298 16.92 18.86 -3.19
CA PHE A 298 17.35 20.21 -3.55
C PHE A 298 18.04 20.97 -2.42
N SER A 299 18.36 20.32 -1.29
CA SER A 299 18.96 20.95 -0.09
C SER A 299 18.12 22.12 0.44
N ALA A 300 16.80 22.00 0.37
CA ALA A 300 15.83 22.92 0.93
C ALA A 300 15.29 22.35 2.25
N THR A 301 14.96 23.23 3.20
CA THR A 301 14.39 22.86 4.51
C THR A 301 12.91 23.22 4.62
N SER A 302 12.40 23.97 3.66
CA SER A 302 11.04 24.53 3.66
C SER A 302 10.40 24.35 2.29
N LEU A 303 9.08 24.48 2.22
CA LEU A 303 8.29 24.33 1.00
C LEU A 303 7.23 25.43 0.92
N THR A 304 6.99 25.93 -0.28
CA THR A 304 5.74 26.62 -0.61
C THR A 304 4.88 25.65 -1.43
N ILE A 305 3.66 25.40 -0.95
CA ILE A 305 2.65 24.61 -1.66
C ILE A 305 1.51 25.56 -2.01
N SER A 306 1.20 25.71 -3.29
CA SER A 306 0.23 26.71 -3.76
C SER A 306 -0.65 26.15 -4.88
N MET A 307 -1.91 26.59 -4.92
CA MET A 307 -2.86 26.30 -5.99
C MET A 307 -3.56 27.60 -6.37
N GLN A 308 -3.58 27.90 -7.66
CA GLN A 308 -4.33 29.01 -8.23
C GLN A 308 -5.60 28.43 -8.87
N ASP A 309 -6.77 28.66 -8.25
CA ASP A 309 -8.06 28.13 -8.71
C ASP A 309 -8.94 29.25 -9.29
N GLY A 310 -8.99 29.34 -10.62
CA GLY A 310 -9.68 30.40 -11.35
C GLY A 310 -8.78 31.57 -11.79
N GLU A 311 -9.28 32.36 -12.74
CA GLU A 311 -8.53 33.42 -13.40
C GLU A 311 -8.04 34.51 -12.43
N ASP A 312 -8.91 34.96 -11.52
CA ASP A 312 -8.60 36.00 -10.52
C ASP A 312 -7.55 35.54 -9.50
N ALA A 313 -7.45 34.22 -9.26
CA ALA A 313 -6.41 33.62 -8.44
C ALA A 313 -5.07 33.47 -9.20
N GLY A 314 -5.02 33.80 -10.49
CA GLY A 314 -3.84 33.73 -11.34
C GLY A 314 -3.67 32.43 -12.11
N GLN A 315 -4.69 31.56 -12.17
CA GLN A 315 -4.61 30.28 -12.88
C GLN A 315 -4.35 30.50 -14.38
N SER A 316 -3.19 30.05 -14.87
CA SER A 316 -2.80 30.23 -16.29
C SER A 316 -3.24 29.08 -17.19
N VAL A 317 -3.31 27.86 -16.65
CA VAL A 317 -3.76 26.66 -17.35
C VAL A 317 -5.03 26.14 -16.71
N SER A 318 -6.09 25.97 -17.51
CA SER A 318 -7.41 25.47 -17.06
C SER A 318 -7.40 23.96 -16.79
N HIS A 319 -6.61 23.59 -15.79
CA HIS A 319 -6.49 22.26 -15.21
C HIS A 319 -5.96 22.46 -13.79
N VAL A 320 -6.59 21.91 -12.76
CA VAL A 320 -6.09 21.95 -11.39
C VAL A 320 -4.64 21.48 -11.33
N HIS A 321 -3.78 22.28 -10.71
CA HIS A 321 -2.40 21.94 -10.46
C HIS A 321 -1.94 22.56 -9.15
N VAL A 322 -1.14 21.80 -8.41
CA VAL A 322 -0.48 22.26 -7.19
C VAL A 322 0.98 22.52 -7.52
N HIS A 323 1.42 23.75 -7.28
CA HIS A 323 2.82 24.10 -7.28
C HIS A 323 3.47 23.59 -6.00
N VAL A 324 4.59 22.88 -6.13
CA VAL A 324 5.44 22.48 -5.01
C VAL A 324 6.80 23.11 -5.24
N LEU A 325 7.17 24.06 -4.39
CA LEU A 325 8.38 24.86 -4.53
C LEU A 325 9.27 24.64 -3.29
N PRO A 326 10.38 23.89 -3.41
CA PRO A 326 11.40 23.82 -2.36
C PRO A 326 11.99 25.21 -2.09
N ARG A 327 12.05 25.61 -0.82
CA ARG A 327 12.45 26.95 -0.38
C ARG A 327 13.77 26.91 0.38
N LYS A 328 14.62 27.89 0.09
CA LYS A 328 15.90 28.11 0.79
C LYS A 328 15.92 29.51 1.42
N PRO A 329 16.72 29.73 2.47
CA PRO A 329 16.95 31.08 2.96
C PRO A 329 17.40 32.01 1.82
N ASN A 330 16.77 33.18 1.73
CA ASN A 330 17.09 34.25 0.77
C ASN A 330 16.92 33.85 -0.72
N ASP A 331 16.07 32.87 -1.04
CA ASP A 331 15.70 32.58 -2.43
C ASP A 331 14.82 33.67 -3.07
N PHE A 332 14.18 34.49 -2.24
CA PHE A 332 13.54 35.76 -2.59
C PHE A 332 14.01 36.85 -1.61
N PRO A 333 14.05 38.14 -2.03
CA PRO A 333 14.35 39.26 -1.14
C PRO A 333 13.36 39.34 0.04
N GLU A 334 12.07 39.29 -0.26
CA GLU A 334 10.99 39.16 0.71
C GLU A 334 10.24 37.85 0.47
N ASN A 335 9.88 37.12 1.52
CA ASN A 335 9.29 35.79 1.37
C ASN A 335 7.98 35.79 0.57
N ASP A 336 7.18 36.85 0.67
CA ASP A 336 5.90 36.99 -0.02
C ASP A 336 6.04 37.42 -1.50
N ASP A 337 7.25 37.79 -1.95
CA ASP A 337 7.50 38.07 -3.37
C ASP A 337 7.28 36.84 -4.26
N ILE A 338 7.31 35.63 -3.69
CA ILE A 338 6.96 34.40 -4.40
C ILE A 338 5.54 34.43 -4.96
N TYR A 339 4.59 35.10 -4.30
CA TYR A 339 3.21 35.22 -4.78
C TYR A 339 3.11 36.17 -5.98
N LYS A 340 3.86 37.27 -5.95
CA LYS A 340 4.01 38.18 -7.10
C LYS A 340 4.66 37.45 -8.28
N ALA A 341 5.68 36.65 -7.99
CA ALA A 341 6.34 35.81 -8.99
C ALA A 341 5.36 34.80 -9.59
N LEU A 342 4.62 34.03 -8.77
CA LEU A 342 3.59 33.09 -9.24
C LEU A 342 2.50 33.75 -10.09
N GLN A 343 2.06 34.97 -9.73
CA GLN A 343 1.05 35.71 -10.49
C GLN A 343 1.54 36.18 -11.87
N SER A 344 2.83 36.52 -11.98
CA SER A 344 3.41 37.13 -13.18
C SER A 344 4.18 36.16 -14.06
N HIS A 345 4.63 35.04 -13.51
CA HIS A 345 5.56 34.08 -14.12
C HIS A 345 5.11 33.55 -15.48
N ASP A 346 3.82 33.32 -15.68
CA ASP A 346 3.28 32.84 -16.95
C ASP A 346 2.97 33.96 -17.96
N LYS A 347 3.15 35.22 -17.55
CA LYS A 347 2.74 36.43 -18.29
C LYS A 347 3.94 37.30 -18.71
N VAL A 348 5.18 36.88 -18.44
CA VAL A 348 6.40 37.63 -18.78
C VAL A 348 6.73 37.47 -20.27
N ARG A 349 7.04 38.59 -20.96
CA ARG A 349 7.38 38.59 -22.40
C ARG A 349 8.69 37.86 -22.72
N ASP A 350 9.70 37.95 -21.86
CA ASP A 350 11.03 37.35 -22.05
C ASP A 350 11.20 36.08 -21.19
N ARG A 351 10.17 35.25 -21.13
CA ARG A 351 10.17 34.04 -20.32
C ARG A 351 11.18 33.03 -20.87
N VAL A 352 12.10 32.59 -20.01
CA VAL A 352 13.09 31.57 -20.34
C VAL A 352 12.49 30.18 -20.16
N TYR A 353 12.32 29.45 -21.26
CA TYR A 353 11.85 28.08 -21.25
C TYR A 353 13.03 27.10 -21.21
N ARG A 354 12.93 26.07 -20.38
CA ARG A 354 13.87 24.95 -20.39
C ARG A 354 13.66 24.10 -21.64
N SER A 355 14.73 23.55 -22.18
CA SER A 355 14.63 22.57 -23.26
C SER A 355 14.02 21.26 -22.75
N HIS A 356 13.42 20.49 -23.67
CA HIS A 356 12.89 19.16 -23.36
C HIS A 356 13.97 18.22 -22.79
N ASP A 357 15.18 18.23 -23.34
CA ASP A 357 16.29 17.41 -22.83
C ASP A 357 16.63 17.70 -21.37
N VAL A 358 16.63 18.97 -20.97
CA VAL A 358 16.87 19.38 -19.57
C VAL A 358 15.76 18.87 -18.66
N MET A 359 14.50 19.02 -19.10
CA MET A 359 13.33 18.56 -18.34
C MET A 359 13.31 17.03 -18.20
N SER A 360 13.55 16.31 -19.29
CA SER A 360 13.57 14.84 -19.32
C SER A 360 14.71 14.29 -18.44
N ALA A 361 15.88 14.93 -18.47
CA ALA A 361 17.00 14.57 -17.59
C ALA A 361 16.67 14.79 -16.10
N GLU A 362 16.08 15.92 -15.73
CA GLU A 362 15.67 16.19 -14.35
C GLU A 362 14.59 15.19 -13.90
N ALA A 363 13.57 14.94 -14.72
CA ALA A 363 12.52 13.97 -14.39
C ALA A 363 13.09 12.56 -14.19
N LYS A 364 14.06 12.15 -15.02
CA LYS A 364 14.78 10.87 -14.85
C LYS A 364 15.53 10.79 -13.51
N GLN A 365 16.17 11.88 -13.08
CA GLN A 365 16.82 11.94 -11.77
C GLN A 365 15.79 11.87 -10.64
N LEU A 366 14.69 12.62 -10.73
CA LEU A 366 13.65 12.62 -9.70
C LEU A 366 12.96 11.25 -9.57
N ARG A 367 12.76 10.50 -10.67
CA ARG A 367 12.21 9.13 -10.60
C ARG A 367 13.03 8.22 -9.68
N GLN A 368 14.34 8.36 -9.71
CA GLN A 368 15.24 7.54 -8.88
C GLN A 368 14.92 7.70 -7.39
N LEU A 369 14.58 8.92 -6.97
CA LEU A 369 14.24 9.26 -5.58
C LEU A 369 12.98 8.56 -5.05
N TYR A 370 12.05 8.17 -5.92
CA TYR A 370 10.74 7.64 -5.52
C TYR A 370 10.54 6.16 -5.85
N TYR A 371 11.27 5.60 -6.81
CA TYR A 371 11.04 4.25 -7.31
C TYR A 371 12.18 3.26 -7.01
N GLN A 372 13.35 3.69 -6.51
CA GLN A 372 14.51 2.82 -6.30
C GLN A 372 14.35 1.75 -5.20
N ASN A 373 13.29 1.77 -4.39
CA ASN A 373 13.03 0.79 -3.33
C ASN A 373 11.69 0.05 -3.49
N THR A 374 11.18 -0.11 -4.72
CA THR A 374 9.84 -0.73 -4.98
C THR A 374 9.88 -2.12 -5.61
N SER A 375 11.04 -2.79 -5.59
CA SER A 375 11.22 -4.17 -6.05
C SER A 375 11.01 -5.20 -4.95
#